data_AF-A0A9P1BYG7-F1
#
_entry.id   AF-A0A9P1BYG7-F1
#
_cell.length_a   1.000
_cell.length_b   1.000
_cell.length_c   1.000
_cell.angle_alpha   90.00
_cell.angle_beta   90.00
_cell.angle_gamma   90.00
#
_symmetry.space_group_name_H-M   'P 1'
#
loop_
_entity.id
_entity.type
_entity.pdbx_description
1 polymer ?
#
loop_
_entity_poly.entity_id
_entity_poly.type
_entity_poly.pdbx_seq_one_letter_code
_entity_poly.pdbx_strand_id
1 'polypeptide(L)'
;MEVLEHQPQWNQNILVQRLQSMATHEDGYAVAAAVEKFVTSSKWKVRRAAWRILGSVPDCAWQSFLQCMEYQEPGVRRDAITGLRFWVVPAEHEQEVCEVIAGSLEDSAVEVRMAAMEVMQDMNPGDEEVPRAAATSPASRDINGDDQERLL
;
A
#
# COMPACT_ATOMS: atom_id res chain seq x y z
N MET A 1 -26.15 6.64 17.36
CA MET A 1 -25.16 6.22 16.35
C MET A 1 -24.87 4.75 16.59
N GLU A 2 -25.88 3.88 16.41
CA GLU A 2 -25.91 2.55 17.06
C GLU A 2 -26.76 1.55 16.27
N VAL A 3 -26.45 1.34 14.99
CA VAL A 3 -27.24 0.43 14.12
C VAL A 3 -26.38 -0.56 13.32
N LEU A 4 -25.06 -0.59 13.51
CA LEU A 4 -24.18 -1.35 12.62
C LEU A 4 -23.80 -2.76 13.10
N GLU A 5 -24.08 -3.14 14.35
CA GLU A 5 -23.54 -4.40 14.91
C GLU A 5 -24.50 -5.60 14.91
N HIS A 6 -25.80 -5.40 14.71
CA HIS A 6 -26.80 -6.47 14.91
C HIS A 6 -27.60 -6.88 13.67
N GLN A 7 -27.08 -6.68 12.46
CA GLN A 7 -27.79 -7.08 11.23
C GLN A 7 -27.17 -8.35 10.61
N PRO A 8 -27.68 -9.56 10.94
CA PRO A 8 -27.15 -10.85 10.48
C PRO A 8 -27.18 -11.07 8.95
N GLN A 9 -27.87 -10.22 8.20
CA GLN A 9 -28.02 -10.29 6.74
C GLN A 9 -27.01 -9.46 5.92
N TRP A 10 -26.08 -8.75 6.56
CA TRP A 10 -25.03 -8.06 5.80
C TRP A 10 -23.97 -9.08 5.35
N ASN A 11 -24.20 -9.65 4.17
CA ASN A 11 -23.18 -10.38 3.44
C ASN A 11 -21.96 -9.45 3.25
N GLN A 12 -20.74 -9.99 3.35
CA GLN A 12 -19.47 -9.27 3.25
C GLN A 12 -19.45 -8.24 2.11
N ASN A 13 -20.08 -8.56 0.98
CA ASN A 13 -20.16 -7.67 -0.18
C ASN A 13 -20.92 -6.36 0.09
N ILE A 14 -22.01 -6.40 0.87
CA ILE A 14 -22.81 -5.20 1.19
C ILE A 14 -22.02 -4.29 2.13
N LEU A 15 -21.30 -4.86 3.10
CA LEU A 15 -20.41 -4.08 3.98
C LEU A 15 -19.30 -3.42 3.20
N VAL A 16 -18.63 -4.16 2.30
CA VAL A 16 -17.57 -3.61 1.44
C VAL A 16 -18.10 -2.48 0.55
N GLN A 17 -19.26 -2.66 -0.09
CA GLN A 17 -19.88 -1.63 -0.93
C GLN A 17 -20.24 -0.38 -0.12
N ARG A 18 -20.79 -0.55 1.09
CA ARG A 18 -21.13 0.58 1.96
C ARG A 18 -19.88 1.34 2.37
N LEU A 19 -18.84 0.63 2.80
CA LEU A 19 -17.55 1.21 3.16
C LEU A 19 -16.95 2.00 1.98
N GLN A 20 -16.98 1.45 0.77
CA GLN A 20 -16.53 2.15 -0.43
C GLN A 20 -17.35 3.41 -0.73
N SER A 21 -18.67 3.36 -0.55
CA SER A 21 -19.55 4.52 -0.73
C SER A 21 -19.34 5.62 0.31
N MET A 22 -18.84 5.30 1.50
CA MET A 22 -18.51 6.31 2.52
C MET A 22 -17.26 7.10 2.14
N ALA A 23 -16.26 6.40 1.61
CA ALA A 23 -15.01 6.99 1.11
C ALA A 23 -15.24 8.06 0.01
N THR A 24 -16.37 8.03 -0.70
CA THR A 24 -16.64 8.95 -1.81
C THR A 24 -17.43 10.20 -1.43
N HIS A 25 -18.00 10.28 -0.22
CA HIS A 25 -19.00 11.31 0.11
C HIS A 25 -18.85 11.96 1.50
N GLU A 26 -18.01 11.44 2.38
CA GLU A 26 -17.91 11.90 3.77
C GLU A 26 -16.58 12.59 4.07
N ASP A 27 -16.57 13.43 5.12
CA ASP A 27 -15.35 14.03 5.68
C ASP A 27 -14.40 12.94 6.20
N GLY A 28 -13.10 13.11 6.00
CA GLY A 28 -12.10 12.05 6.22
C GLY A 28 -12.10 11.52 7.66
N TYR A 29 -12.34 12.38 8.65
CA TYR A 29 -12.48 12.00 10.04
C TYR A 29 -13.72 11.15 10.32
N ALA A 30 -14.86 11.47 9.70
CA ALA A 30 -16.09 10.71 9.86
C ALA A 30 -15.95 9.31 9.24
N VAL A 31 -15.29 9.24 8.07
CA VAL A 31 -14.95 7.97 7.42
C VAL A 31 -14.06 7.14 8.34
N ALA A 32 -12.97 7.72 8.85
CA ALA A 32 -12.04 7.00 9.73
C ALA A 32 -12.71 6.41 10.97
N ALA A 33 -13.49 7.22 11.70
CA ALA A 33 -14.24 6.78 12.87
C ALA A 33 -15.24 5.65 12.54
N ALA A 34 -15.87 5.69 11.37
CA ALA A 34 -16.80 4.65 10.96
C ALA A 34 -16.10 3.36 10.54
N VAL A 35 -14.88 3.44 9.99
CA VAL A 35 -14.14 2.27 9.48
C VAL A 35 -13.21 1.60 10.49
N GLU A 36 -12.86 2.29 11.58
CA GLU A 36 -11.97 1.82 12.65
C GLU A 36 -12.33 0.41 13.15
N LYS A 37 -13.60 0.17 13.50
CA LYS A 37 -14.01 -1.16 14.00
C LYS A 37 -13.93 -2.29 12.96
N PHE A 38 -13.82 -1.95 11.68
CA PHE A 38 -13.76 -2.95 10.61
C PHE A 38 -12.34 -3.43 10.33
N VAL A 39 -11.29 -2.73 10.77
CA VAL A 39 -9.90 -3.20 10.59
C VAL A 39 -9.56 -4.43 11.44
N THR A 40 -10.33 -4.70 12.49
CA THR A 40 -10.23 -5.91 13.35
C THR A 40 -11.35 -6.93 13.12
N SER A 41 -12.16 -6.76 12.07
CA SER A 41 -13.27 -7.67 11.76
C SER A 41 -12.79 -9.11 11.57
N SER A 42 -13.55 -10.10 12.05
CA SER A 42 -13.29 -11.53 11.75
C SER A 42 -13.41 -11.88 10.25
N LYS A 43 -14.01 -10.98 9.45
CA LYS A 43 -14.18 -11.14 8.00
C LYS A 43 -13.02 -10.47 7.27
N TRP A 44 -12.03 -11.24 6.80
CA TRP A 44 -10.82 -10.71 6.14
C TRP A 44 -11.10 -9.74 4.96
N LYS A 45 -12.15 -9.99 4.17
CA LYS A 45 -12.53 -9.08 3.08
C LYS A 45 -12.97 -7.70 3.58
N VAL A 46 -13.63 -7.66 4.73
CA VAL A 46 -14.08 -6.42 5.38
C VAL A 46 -12.87 -5.66 5.93
N ARG A 47 -11.93 -6.35 6.58
CA ARG A 47 -10.66 -5.74 7.05
C ARG A 47 -9.89 -5.09 5.92
N ARG A 48 -9.67 -5.82 4.83
CA ARG A 48 -8.93 -5.29 3.66
C ARG A 48 -9.63 -4.12 2.98
N ALA A 49 -10.97 -4.12 2.94
CA ALA A 49 -11.72 -2.98 2.45
C ALA A 49 -11.57 -1.75 3.36
N ALA A 50 -11.61 -1.95 4.68
CA ALA A 50 -11.38 -0.89 5.66
C ALA A 50 -9.98 -0.27 5.50
N TRP A 51 -8.92 -1.07 5.38
CA TRP A 51 -7.56 -0.56 5.17
C TRP A 51 -7.38 0.23 3.88
N ARG A 52 -8.04 -0.19 2.78
CA ARG A 52 -8.03 0.58 1.53
C ARG A 52 -8.67 1.95 1.71
N ILE A 53 -9.73 2.04 2.50
CA ILE A 53 -10.42 3.31 2.78
C ILE A 53 -9.61 4.19 3.71
N LEU A 54 -9.07 3.63 4.79
CA LEU A 54 -8.17 4.34 5.69
C LEU A 54 -6.94 4.90 4.96
N GLY A 55 -6.45 4.23 3.91
CA GLY A 55 -5.37 4.76 3.08
C GLY A 55 -5.70 6.05 2.33
N SER A 56 -6.99 6.35 2.13
CA SER A 56 -7.41 7.65 1.59
C SER A 56 -7.46 8.79 2.62
N VAL A 57 -7.29 8.46 3.92
CA VAL A 57 -7.33 9.39 5.06
C VAL A 57 -6.18 9.09 6.04
N PRO A 58 -4.91 9.20 5.60
CA PRO A 58 -3.75 8.70 6.33
C PRO A 58 -3.60 9.29 7.75
N ASP A 59 -3.94 10.56 7.94
CA ASP A 59 -3.87 11.27 9.24
C ASP A 59 -4.67 10.57 10.35
N CYS A 60 -5.72 9.85 10.00
CA CYS A 60 -6.58 9.15 10.95
C CYS A 60 -6.25 7.66 11.09
N ALA A 61 -5.42 7.14 10.21
CA ALA A 61 -5.23 5.71 10.06
C ALA A 61 -4.12 5.16 10.97
N TRP A 62 -3.14 6.00 11.33
CA TRP A 62 -1.95 5.61 12.06
C TRP A 62 -2.25 4.90 13.39
N GLN A 63 -3.14 5.46 14.21
CA GLN A 63 -3.46 4.88 15.52
C GLN A 63 -4.14 3.51 15.40
N SER A 64 -5.08 3.37 14.46
CA SER A 64 -5.72 2.07 14.20
C SER A 64 -4.72 1.03 13.68
N PHE A 65 -3.70 1.47 12.95
CA PHE A 65 -2.62 0.61 12.47
C PHE A 65 -1.76 0.10 13.61
N LEU A 66 -1.26 0.98 14.48
CA LEU A 66 -0.49 0.56 15.65
C LEU A 66 -1.29 -0.41 16.53
N GLN A 67 -2.57 -0.13 16.78
CA GLN A 67 -3.44 -1.04 17.53
C GLN A 67 -3.58 -2.41 16.85
N CYS A 68 -3.70 -2.44 15.53
CA CYS A 68 -3.78 -3.71 14.79
C CYS A 68 -2.47 -4.50 14.84
N MET A 69 -1.32 -3.83 14.90
CA MET A 69 -0.01 -4.48 15.04
C MET A 69 0.17 -5.18 16.39
N GLU A 70 -0.54 -4.74 17.44
CA GLU A 70 -0.55 -5.41 18.75
C GLU A 70 -1.56 -6.56 18.84
N TYR A 71 -2.40 -6.74 17.82
CA TYR A 71 -3.49 -7.70 17.86
C TYR A 71 -3.00 -9.15 17.77
N GLN A 72 -3.56 -10.06 18.57
CA GLN A 72 -3.08 -11.46 18.62
C GLN A 72 -3.34 -12.23 17.32
N GLU A 73 -4.46 -11.98 16.64
CA GLU A 73 -4.80 -12.65 15.39
C GLU A 73 -3.84 -12.22 14.27
N PRO A 74 -3.00 -13.12 13.72
CA PRO A 74 -1.99 -12.72 12.73
C PRO A 74 -2.59 -12.19 11.43
N GLY A 75 -3.80 -12.65 11.07
CA GLY A 75 -4.53 -12.12 9.93
C GLY A 75 -4.90 -10.63 10.04
N VAL A 76 -5.03 -10.09 11.25
CA VAL A 76 -5.25 -8.65 11.48
C VAL A 76 -3.95 -7.88 11.26
N ARG A 77 -2.85 -8.32 11.89
CA ARG A 77 -1.51 -7.72 11.69
C ARG A 77 -1.09 -7.73 10.22
N ARG A 78 -1.26 -8.87 9.54
CA ARG A 78 -0.98 -9.03 8.11
C ARG A 78 -1.77 -8.05 7.26
N ASP A 79 -3.08 -7.92 7.51
CA ASP A 79 -3.94 -7.02 6.73
C ASP A 79 -3.58 -5.55 6.98
N ALA A 80 -3.14 -5.19 8.20
CA ALA A 80 -2.63 -3.87 8.53
C ALA A 80 -1.34 -3.54 7.77
N ILE A 81 -0.35 -4.43 7.79
CA ILE A 81 0.89 -4.28 7.01
C ILE A 81 0.60 -4.16 5.53
N THR A 82 -0.25 -5.03 4.97
CA THR A 82 -0.66 -4.94 3.56
C THR A 82 -1.36 -3.62 3.26
N GLY A 83 -2.04 -3.04 4.25
CA GLY A 83 -2.73 -1.76 4.17
C GLY A 83 -1.82 -0.58 3.84
N LEU A 84 -0.55 -0.62 4.26
CA LEU A 84 0.46 0.42 3.99
C LEU A 84 0.62 0.70 2.49
N ARG A 85 0.35 -0.27 1.62
CA ARG A 85 0.36 -0.10 0.15
C ARG A 85 -0.66 0.91 -0.37
N PHE A 86 -1.69 1.21 0.41
CA PHE A 86 -2.73 2.16 0.04
C PHE A 86 -2.48 3.55 0.64
N TRP A 87 -1.39 3.72 1.40
CA TRP A 87 -1.16 4.91 2.21
C TRP A 87 -0.12 5.80 1.55
N VAL A 88 -0.41 7.10 1.53
CA VAL A 88 0.65 8.09 1.44
C VAL A 88 1.10 8.36 2.88
N VAL A 89 2.22 7.75 3.28
CA VAL A 89 2.76 7.87 4.64
C VAL A 89 3.20 9.32 4.85
N PRO A 90 2.69 10.03 5.87
CA PRO A 90 3.19 11.36 6.23
C PRO A 90 4.67 11.30 6.63
N ALA A 91 5.44 12.33 6.30
CA ALA A 91 6.90 12.36 6.52
C ALA A 91 7.28 12.14 8.00
N GLU A 92 6.43 12.59 8.93
CA GLU A 92 6.61 12.38 10.36
C GLU A 92 6.53 10.91 10.81
N HIS A 93 5.93 10.04 10.00
CA HIS A 93 5.73 8.62 10.31
C HIS A 93 6.61 7.68 9.47
N GLU A 94 7.43 8.18 8.53
CA GLU A 94 8.27 7.35 7.65
C GLU A 94 9.21 6.42 8.45
N GLN A 95 9.87 6.97 9.46
CA GLN A 95 10.78 6.20 10.32
C GLN A 95 10.02 5.14 11.12
N GLU A 96 8.86 5.50 11.68
CA GLU A 96 8.04 4.57 12.45
C GLU A 96 7.49 3.43 11.55
N VAL A 97 7.14 3.73 10.30
CA VAL A 97 6.78 2.71 9.30
C VAL A 97 7.93 1.75 9.04
N CYS A 98 9.15 2.25 8.87
CA CYS A 98 10.33 1.41 8.69
C CYS A 98 10.54 0.48 9.90
N GLU A 99 10.40 1.00 11.12
CA GLU A 99 10.54 0.24 12.36
C GLU A 99 9.45 -0.84 12.49
N VAL A 100 8.20 -0.51 12.16
CA VAL A 100 7.10 -1.48 12.20
C VAL A 100 7.28 -2.57 11.15
N ILE A 101 7.71 -2.24 9.93
CA ILE A 101 8.02 -3.24 8.89
C ILE A 101 9.17 -4.13 9.35
N ALA A 102 10.24 -3.56 9.90
CA ALA A 102 11.38 -4.32 10.43
C ALA A 102 10.95 -5.27 11.56
N GLY A 103 10.16 -4.80 12.53
CA GLY A 103 9.61 -5.66 13.58
C GLY A 103 8.69 -6.75 13.03
N SER A 104 7.93 -6.47 11.98
CA SER A 104 7.03 -7.44 11.33
C SER A 104 7.77 -8.55 10.59
N LEU A 105 9.02 -8.32 10.16
CA LEU A 105 9.88 -9.37 9.62
C LEU A 105 10.32 -10.39 10.68
N GLU A 106 10.23 -10.05 11.95
CA GLU A 106 10.54 -10.92 13.09
C GLU A 106 9.29 -11.54 13.72
N ASP A 107 8.10 -11.25 13.18
CA ASP A 107 6.83 -11.74 13.73
C ASP A 107 6.82 -13.28 13.77
N SER A 108 6.29 -13.85 14.86
CA SER A 108 6.09 -15.30 15.02
C SER A 108 5.33 -15.97 13.86
N ALA A 109 4.37 -15.26 13.25
CA ALA A 109 3.51 -15.76 12.19
C ALA A 109 4.14 -15.53 10.81
N VAL A 110 4.28 -16.63 10.05
CA VAL A 110 4.85 -16.62 8.69
C VAL A 110 4.11 -15.63 7.78
N GLU A 111 2.79 -15.56 7.86
CA GLU A 111 1.99 -14.70 6.98
C GLU A 111 2.24 -13.20 7.20
N VAL A 112 2.56 -12.79 8.44
CA VAL A 112 2.91 -11.40 8.76
C VAL A 112 4.29 -11.07 8.22
N ARG A 113 5.27 -11.97 8.42
CA ARG A 113 6.63 -11.82 7.87
C ARG A 113 6.61 -11.68 6.35
N MET A 114 5.81 -12.53 5.67
CA MET A 114 5.66 -12.45 4.21
C MET A 114 5.06 -11.13 3.78
N ALA A 115 3.99 -10.66 4.42
CA ALA A 115 3.39 -9.36 4.09
C ALA A 115 4.39 -8.20 4.25
N ALA A 116 5.22 -8.23 5.31
CA ALA A 116 6.26 -7.24 5.52
C ALA A 116 7.34 -7.26 4.43
N MET A 117 7.78 -8.44 3.99
CA MET A 117 8.71 -8.57 2.86
C MET A 117 8.13 -8.00 1.57
N GLU A 118 6.87 -8.30 1.26
CA GLU A 118 6.26 -7.80 0.03
C GLU A 118 6.07 -6.28 0.06
N VAL A 119 5.66 -5.70 1.20
CA VAL A 119 5.52 -4.25 1.35
C VAL A 119 6.88 -3.56 1.24
N MET A 120 7.93 -4.14 1.83
CA MET A 120 9.29 -3.62 1.70
C MET A 120 9.78 -3.61 0.25
N GLN A 121 9.44 -4.63 -0.54
CA GLN A 121 9.76 -4.66 -1.98
C GLN A 121 9.03 -3.56 -2.75
N ASP A 122 7.76 -3.29 -2.43
CA ASP A 122 6.99 -2.23 -3.08
C ASP A 122 7.44 -0.82 -2.66
N MET A 123 7.94 -0.66 -1.43
CA MET A 123 8.44 0.60 -0.89
C MET A 123 9.89 0.91 -1.27
N ASN A 124 10.62 -0.05 -1.86
CA ASN A 124 11.99 0.14 -2.33
C ASN A 124 12.01 0.27 -3.87
N PRO A 125 11.91 1.47 -4.45
CA PRO A 125 11.98 1.69 -5.91
C PRO A 125 13.41 1.53 -6.48
N GLY A 126 14.27 0.74 -5.85
CA GLY A 126 15.65 0.51 -6.30
C GLY A 126 15.71 -0.39 -7.53
N ASP A 127 15.48 0.17 -8.73
CA ASP A 127 16.22 -0.09 -9.98
C ASP A 127 15.42 0.37 -11.24
N GLU A 128 15.04 1.65 -11.32
CA GLU A 128 14.66 2.26 -12.62
C GLU A 128 15.45 3.54 -12.93
N GLU A 129 16.75 3.56 -12.58
CA GLU A 129 17.74 4.34 -13.33
C GLU A 129 18.46 3.41 -14.31
N VAL A 130 17.94 3.27 -15.52
CA VAL A 130 18.73 2.78 -16.66
C VAL A 130 19.33 4.02 -17.34
N PRO A 131 20.62 4.35 -17.16
CA PRO A 131 21.24 5.40 -17.96
C PRO A 131 21.46 4.85 -19.37
N ARG A 132 20.44 4.95 -20.22
CA ARG A 132 20.57 4.63 -21.65
C ARG A 132 21.15 5.83 -22.40
N ALA A 133 22.35 6.28 -22.04
CA ALA A 133 23.15 7.19 -22.86
C ALA A 133 24.61 7.30 -22.39
N ALA A 134 25.31 6.17 -22.30
CA ALA A 134 26.78 6.16 -22.36
C ALA A 134 27.23 5.22 -23.50
N ALA A 135 26.89 5.61 -24.73
CA ALA A 135 27.46 5.03 -25.95
C ALA A 135 27.75 6.15 -26.97
N THR A 136 28.48 7.17 -26.51
CA THR A 136 29.30 8.05 -27.34
C THR A 136 30.60 8.16 -26.56
N SER A 137 31.78 7.73 -27.00
CA SER A 137 32.34 7.39 -28.31
C SER A 137 33.65 6.61 -28.00
N PRO A 138 34.27 5.84 -28.93
CA PRO A 138 35.28 6.51 -29.74
C PRO A 138 35.42 5.97 -31.17
N ALA A 139 35.57 6.92 -32.09
CA ALA A 139 36.52 6.99 -33.20
C ALA A 139 36.92 5.71 -33.99
N SER A 140 36.95 5.94 -35.31
CA SER A 140 37.85 5.34 -36.30
C SER A 140 37.37 4.09 -37.04
N ARG A 141 36.76 4.34 -38.20
CA ARG A 141 37.09 3.59 -39.42
C ARG A 141 37.01 4.54 -40.62
N ASP A 142 38.16 5.08 -40.98
CA ASP A 142 38.44 5.48 -42.36
C ASP A 142 38.27 4.25 -43.25
N ILE A 143 37.34 4.31 -44.21
CA ILE A 143 37.54 3.67 -45.51
C ILE A 143 36.86 4.50 -46.60
N ASN A 144 37.72 5.03 -47.46
CA ASN A 144 37.49 5.60 -48.79
C ASN A 144 36.35 4.97 -49.61
N GLY A 145 35.81 5.77 -50.52
CA GLY A 145 35.47 5.31 -51.87
C GLY A 145 34.16 5.86 -52.43
N ASP A 146 34.30 6.97 -53.15
CA ASP A 146 33.68 7.28 -54.45
C ASP A 146 32.16 7.10 -54.71
N ASP A 147 31.67 8.13 -55.40
CA ASP A 147 30.59 8.11 -56.40
C ASP A 147 29.15 7.80 -55.96
N GLN A 148 28.34 8.85 -55.90
CA GLN A 148 27.28 9.13 -56.90
C GLN A 148 26.56 10.42 -56.48
N GLU A 149 26.75 11.53 -57.19
CA GLU A 149 25.85 12.00 -58.27
C GLU A 149 24.35 11.95 -57.93
N ARG A 150 23.67 13.08 -58.22
CA ARG A 150 22.21 13.25 -58.44
C ARG A 150 21.35 13.36 -57.17
N LEU A 151 20.48 14.36 -56.96
CA LEU A 151 19.76 15.27 -57.86
C LEU A 151 19.22 16.47 -57.05
N LEU A 152 19.31 17.65 -57.69
CA LEU A 152 18.47 18.86 -57.57
C LEU A 152 18.51 19.68 -56.27
#